data_AF-A0A5C9C212-F1
#
_entry.id   AF-A0A5C9C212-F1
#
_cell.length_a   1.000
_cell.length_b   1.000
_cell.length_c   1.000
_cell.angle_alpha   90.00
_cell.angle_beta   90.00
_cell.angle_gamma   90.00
#
_symmetry.space_group_name_H-M   'P 1'
#
loop_
_entity.id
_entity.type
_entity.pdbx_description
1 polymer ?
#
loop_
_entity_poly.entity_id
_entity_poly.type
_entity_poly.pdbx_seq_one_letter_code
_entity_poly.pdbx_strand_id
1 'polypeptide(L)'
;MKNKIFLTIFVMLILFKGYSSNITSNSIVRNVNHSFFFRHIDKTYHSTNGYTIRIVGELNHTGFFTSWSFSGKVYITGNGQSIVLNLELTSPKPVPDICSDINNNFEYASVDISGNGTSATSCYWTTSNQIASDVLNSSEIIEEFLIDVNFETFN
;
A
#
# COMPACT_ATOMS: atom_id res chain seq x y z
N MET A 1 12.48 -37.71 55.21
CA MET A 1 11.69 -36.99 54.18
C MET A 1 12.33 -35.68 53.67
N LYS A 2 13.46 -35.19 54.20
CA LYS A 2 14.07 -33.90 53.78
C LYS A 2 15.03 -33.96 52.57
N ASN A 3 15.53 -35.15 52.18
CA ASN A 3 16.52 -35.28 51.09
C ASN A 3 15.95 -35.36 49.67
N LYS A 4 14.65 -35.66 49.50
CA LYS A 4 14.05 -35.74 48.15
C LYS A 4 13.77 -34.36 47.54
N ILE A 5 13.46 -33.36 48.37
CA ILE A 5 13.16 -31.99 47.92
C ILE A 5 14.42 -31.27 47.40
N PHE A 6 15.57 -31.47 48.07
CA PHE A 6 16.84 -30.88 47.64
C PHE A 6 17.31 -31.39 46.27
N LEU A 7 17.10 -32.67 45.98
CA LEU A 7 17.48 -33.25 44.69
C LEU A 7 16.61 -32.71 43.55
N THR A 8 15.31 -32.53 43.76
CA THR A 8 14.39 -31.97 42.76
C THR A 8 14.70 -30.51 42.45
N ILE A 9 15.02 -29.71 43.48
CA ILE A 9 15.40 -28.30 43.30
C ILE A 9 16.74 -28.17 42.58
N PHE A 10 17.71 -29.05 42.88
CA PHE A 10 19.03 -29.04 42.24
C PHE A 10 18.96 -29.45 40.75
N VAL A 11 18.13 -30.44 40.40
CA VAL A 11 17.90 -30.84 39.00
C VAL A 11 17.18 -29.75 38.20
N MET A 12 16.20 -29.05 38.80
CA MET A 12 15.55 -27.89 38.18
C MET A 12 16.52 -26.73 37.90
N LEU A 13 17.47 -26.47 38.81
CA LEU A 13 18.50 -25.43 38.64
C LEU A 13 19.50 -25.74 37.51
N ILE A 14 19.83 -27.02 37.30
CA ILE A 14 20.70 -27.45 36.20
C ILE A 14 19.95 -27.35 34.85
N LEU A 15 18.67 -27.72 34.82
CA LEU A 15 17.83 -27.58 33.62
C LEU A 15 17.60 -26.11 33.24
N PHE A 16 17.40 -25.22 34.22
CA PHE A 16 17.29 -23.78 33.98
C PHE A 16 18.61 -23.15 33.53
N LYS A 17 19.76 -23.60 34.06
CA LYS A 17 21.07 -23.14 33.57
C LYS A 17 21.34 -23.58 32.13
N GLY A 18 20.90 -24.77 31.72
CA GLY A 18 21.02 -25.25 30.33
C GLY A 18 20.12 -24.52 29.34
N TYR A 19 18.96 -24.01 29.80
CA TYR A 19 18.06 -23.20 28.98
C TYR A 19 18.47 -21.72 28.90
N SER A 20 19.16 -21.20 29.91
CA SER A 20 19.51 -19.78 30.00
C SER A 20 20.84 -19.41 29.33
N SER A 21 21.62 -20.37 28.84
CA SER A 21 22.95 -20.12 28.23
C SER A 21 23.05 -20.44 26.73
N ASN A 22 21.92 -20.62 26.04
CA ASN A 22 21.90 -20.86 24.58
C ASN A 22 21.04 -19.86 23.80
N ILE A 23 20.90 -18.64 24.33
CA ILE A 23 20.49 -17.49 23.53
C ILE A 23 21.65 -16.48 23.54
N THR A 24 22.79 -16.91 23.00
CA THR A 24 23.48 -16.02 22.07
C THR A 24 22.68 -16.04 20.79
N SER A 25 21.48 -15.44 20.81
CA SER A 25 21.02 -14.83 19.58
C SER A 25 22.11 -13.82 19.25
N ASN A 26 22.91 -14.13 18.24
CA ASN A 26 23.35 -13.11 17.31
C ASN A 26 22.07 -12.46 16.77
N SER A 27 21.43 -11.64 17.60
CA SER A 27 20.73 -10.48 17.11
C SER A 27 21.85 -9.62 16.55
N ILE A 28 22.23 -9.96 15.33
CA ILE A 28 22.39 -8.90 14.34
C ILE A 28 21.05 -8.18 14.46
N VAL A 29 21.02 -7.13 15.29
CA VAL A 29 20.09 -6.04 15.12
C VAL A 29 20.49 -5.52 13.75
N ARG A 30 19.97 -6.18 12.71
CA ARG A 30 19.82 -5.54 11.42
C ARG A 30 18.90 -4.41 11.80
N ASN A 31 19.50 -3.25 11.98
CA ASN A 31 18.80 -2.00 11.92
C ASN A 31 18.20 -2.02 10.51
N VAL A 32 17.02 -2.64 10.38
CA VAL A 32 16.27 -2.65 9.15
C VAL A 32 15.77 -1.22 9.12
N ASN A 33 16.55 -0.33 8.52
CA ASN A 33 16.07 0.98 8.14
C ASN A 33 14.85 0.69 7.27
N HIS A 34 13.66 0.79 7.85
CA HIS A 34 12.41 0.70 7.12
C HIS A 34 12.39 1.95 6.25
N SER A 35 12.91 1.82 5.02
CA SER A 35 12.82 2.89 4.04
C SER A 35 11.37 2.94 3.60
N PHE A 36 10.60 3.82 4.24
CA PHE A 36 9.32 4.28 3.76
C PHE A 36 9.60 5.29 2.65
N PHE A 37 9.11 5.00 1.45
CA PHE A 37 9.17 5.93 0.34
C PHE A 37 7.81 6.61 0.24
N PHE A 38 7.81 7.90 0.54
CA PHE A 38 6.66 8.78 0.33
C PHE A 38 6.91 9.62 -0.92
N ARG A 39 5.91 9.70 -1.78
CA ARG A 39 5.94 10.54 -2.98
C ARG A 39 4.60 11.24 -3.14
N HIS A 40 4.67 12.55 -3.23
CA HIS A 40 3.56 13.34 -3.71
C HIS A 40 3.42 13.17 -5.23
N ILE A 41 2.22 12.83 -5.68
CA ILE A 41 1.83 12.81 -7.10
C ILE A 41 0.84 13.95 -7.30
N ASP A 42 1.13 14.85 -8.25
CA ASP A 42 0.18 15.81 -8.81
C ASP A 42 0.40 15.81 -10.32
N LYS A 43 -0.41 15.01 -11.02
CA LYS A 43 -0.20 14.68 -12.42
C LYS A 43 -1.49 14.77 -13.20
N THR A 44 -1.38 15.20 -14.46
CA THR A 44 -2.50 15.36 -15.37
C THR A 44 -2.26 14.52 -16.61
N TYR A 45 -3.25 13.71 -16.97
CA TYR A 45 -3.27 12.79 -18.09
C TYR A 45 -4.42 13.16 -19.03
N HIS A 46 -4.25 12.83 -20.31
CA HIS A 46 -5.26 13.08 -21.33
C HIS A 46 -5.62 11.77 -22.01
N SER A 47 -6.90 11.41 -21.96
CA SER A 47 -7.43 10.25 -22.65
C SER A 47 -7.76 10.58 -24.11
N THR A 48 -7.55 9.62 -25.00
CA THR A 48 -7.97 9.70 -26.42
C THR A 48 -9.48 9.87 -26.58
N ASN A 49 -10.28 9.49 -25.58
CA ASN A 49 -11.73 9.66 -25.57
C ASN A 49 -12.18 11.05 -25.10
N GLY A 50 -11.28 12.02 -24.99
CA GLY A 50 -11.61 13.43 -24.72
C GLY A 50 -11.74 13.78 -23.23
N TYR A 51 -11.28 12.90 -22.34
CA TYR A 51 -11.22 13.17 -20.90
C TYR A 51 -9.84 13.67 -20.48
N THR A 52 -9.82 14.58 -19.51
CA THR A 52 -8.63 15.02 -18.77
C THR A 52 -8.75 14.51 -17.34
N ILE A 53 -7.72 13.81 -16.88
CA ILE A 53 -7.65 13.16 -15.58
C ILE A 53 -6.54 13.85 -14.79
N ARG A 54 -6.84 14.42 -13.62
CA ARG A 54 -5.82 14.90 -12.68
C ARG A 54 -5.83 14.03 -11.44
N ILE A 55 -4.68 13.45 -11.10
CA ILE A 55 -4.49 12.64 -9.90
C ILE A 55 -3.59 13.42 -8.94
N VAL A 56 -4.09 13.66 -7.73
CA VAL A 56 -3.35 14.38 -6.67
C VAL A 56 -3.37 13.55 -5.41
N GLY A 57 -2.21 13.17 -4.88
CA GLY A 57 -2.17 12.33 -3.69
C GLY A 57 -0.78 11.96 -3.21
N GLU A 58 -0.75 11.15 -2.17
CA GLU A 58 0.45 10.60 -1.57
C GLU A 58 0.53 9.11 -1.89
N LEU A 59 1.64 8.72 -2.52
CA LEU A 59 2.05 7.35 -2.71
C LEU A 59 2.98 6.95 -1.57
N ASN A 60 2.66 5.85 -0.90
CA ASN A 60 3.50 5.24 0.12
C ASN A 60 3.85 3.81 -0.29
N HIS A 61 5.15 3.53 -0.31
CA HIS A 61 5.72 2.23 -0.59
C HIS A 61 6.74 1.86 0.49
N THR A 62 6.70 0.63 0.95
CA THR A 62 7.64 0.12 1.96
C THR A 62 8.63 -0.83 1.29
N GLY A 63 9.92 -0.48 1.28
CA GLY A 63 10.94 -1.12 0.42
C GLY A 63 11.21 -2.64 0.60
N PHE A 64 10.53 -3.31 1.55
CA PHE A 64 10.57 -4.77 1.71
C PHE A 64 9.20 -5.44 1.53
N PHE A 65 8.13 -4.66 1.39
CA PHE A 65 6.79 -5.20 1.14
C PHE A 65 6.39 -4.89 -0.29
N THR A 66 5.77 -5.86 -0.95
CA THR A 66 5.11 -5.71 -2.26
C THR A 66 3.85 -4.82 -2.17
N SER A 67 3.73 -3.99 -1.12
CA SER A 67 2.53 -3.23 -0.80
C SER A 67 2.74 -1.76 -1.13
N TRP A 68 1.97 -1.32 -2.10
CA TRP A 68 1.78 0.09 -2.44
C TRP A 68 0.48 0.55 -1.81
N SER A 69 0.48 1.79 -1.34
CA SER A 69 -0.74 2.45 -0.89
C SER A 69 -0.77 3.85 -1.47
N PHE A 70 -1.95 4.28 -1.88
CA PHE A 70 -2.18 5.60 -2.45
C PHE A 70 -3.39 6.22 -1.78
N SER A 71 -3.30 7.50 -1.44
CA SER A 71 -4.42 8.29 -0.91
C SER A 71 -4.43 9.66 -1.55
N GLY A 72 -5.61 10.21 -1.82
CA GLY A 72 -5.70 11.46 -2.54
C GLY A 72 -7.04 11.66 -3.23
N LYS A 73 -6.99 12.32 -4.38
CA LYS A 73 -8.16 12.65 -5.20
C LYS A 73 -7.87 12.43 -6.68
N VAL A 74 -8.91 12.04 -7.39
CA VAL A 74 -8.93 11.99 -8.85
C VAL A 74 -9.99 12.97 -9.34
N TYR A 75 -9.62 13.80 -10.31
CA TYR A 75 -10.52 14.69 -11.02
C TYR A 75 -10.61 14.22 -12.45
N ILE A 76 -11.82 13.92 -12.93
CA ILE A 76 -12.07 13.57 -14.33
C ILE A 76 -12.98 14.63 -14.92
N THR A 77 -12.54 15.26 -16.00
CA THR A 77 -13.28 16.31 -16.71
C THR A 77 -13.26 16.05 -18.20
N GLY A 78 -14.34 16.34 -18.91
CA GLY A 78 -14.42 16.11 -20.35
C GLY A 78 -15.81 15.66 -20.77
N ASN A 79 -16.14 15.82 -22.05
CA ASN A 79 -17.42 15.41 -22.61
C ASN A 79 -18.67 15.91 -21.84
N GLY A 80 -18.58 17.11 -21.24
CA GLY A 80 -19.65 17.71 -20.43
C GLY A 80 -19.80 17.11 -19.02
N GLN A 81 -18.89 16.23 -18.59
CA GLN A 81 -18.89 15.60 -17.27
C GLN A 81 -17.79 16.20 -16.38
N SER A 82 -18.03 16.21 -15.07
CA SER A 82 -17.04 16.50 -14.04
C SER A 82 -17.26 15.56 -12.86
N ILE A 83 -16.27 14.71 -12.60
CA ILE A 83 -16.29 13.67 -11.57
C ILE A 83 -15.13 13.92 -10.61
N VAL A 84 -15.39 13.81 -9.31
CA VAL A 84 -14.36 13.90 -8.27
C VAL A 84 -14.42 12.65 -7.41
N LEU A 85 -13.33 11.88 -7.42
CA LEU A 85 -13.18 10.67 -6.63
C LEU A 85 -12.25 10.95 -5.45
N ASN A 86 -12.65 10.55 -4.25
CA ASN A 86 -11.77 10.46 -3.10
C ASN A 86 -11.14 9.06 -3.03
N LEU A 87 -9.83 9.03 -2.81
CA LEU A 87 -9.07 7.80 -2.62
C LEU A 87 -8.67 7.68 -1.17
N GLU A 88 -9.21 6.68 -0.50
CA GLU A 88 -8.78 6.31 0.84
C GLU A 88 -7.60 5.33 0.77
N LEU A 89 -6.71 5.37 1.78
CA LEU A 89 -5.56 4.47 1.89
C LEU A 89 -6.05 3.02 1.96
N THR A 90 -5.99 2.29 0.84
CA THR A 90 -6.32 0.86 0.82
C THR A 90 -5.15 0.03 0.32
N SER A 91 -4.45 -0.66 1.22
CA SER A 91 -3.97 -2.02 0.95
C SER A 91 -3.62 -2.76 2.26
N PRO A 92 -4.03 -4.04 2.47
CA PRO A 92 -4.85 -4.87 1.58
C PRO A 92 -6.29 -5.12 2.12
N LYS A 93 -7.29 -4.82 1.28
CA LYS A 93 -8.74 -5.13 1.36
C LYS A 93 -9.54 -4.51 2.55
N PRO A 94 -10.82 -4.15 2.38
CA PRO A 94 -11.80 -4.65 1.39
C PRO A 94 -12.20 -3.60 0.34
N VAL A 95 -12.91 -4.08 -0.69
CA VAL A 95 -13.74 -3.25 -1.58
C VAL A 95 -14.48 -2.24 -0.71
N PRO A 96 -14.35 -0.92 -0.94
CA PRO A 96 -15.12 0.03 -0.17
C PRO A 96 -16.59 -0.35 -0.33
N ASP A 97 -17.30 -0.65 0.75
CA ASP A 97 -18.74 -0.54 0.77
C ASP A 97 -19.01 0.91 0.40
N ILE A 98 -19.35 1.14 -0.87
CA ILE A 98 -19.48 2.46 -1.47
C ILE A 98 -20.67 3.11 -0.79
N CYS A 99 -20.41 3.76 0.36
CA CYS A 99 -21.27 4.78 0.91
C CYS A 99 -21.23 5.92 -0.09
N SER A 100 -22.16 5.91 -1.04
CA SER A 100 -22.63 7.16 -1.62
C SER A 100 -23.17 7.97 -0.45
N ASP A 101 -22.37 8.89 0.07
CA ASP A 101 -22.87 9.90 0.99
C ASP A 101 -23.84 10.74 0.15
N ILE A 102 -25.14 10.42 0.26
CA ILE A 102 -26.23 10.90 -0.63
C ILE A 102 -26.32 12.44 -0.67
N ASN A 103 -25.57 13.14 0.19
CA ASN A 103 -25.57 14.58 0.34
C ASN A 103 -24.26 15.28 -0.08
N ASN A 104 -23.24 14.56 -0.54
CA ASN A 104 -22.00 15.13 -1.08
C ASN A 104 -21.68 14.50 -2.44
N ASN A 105 -21.45 15.30 -3.49
CA ASN A 105 -21.09 14.86 -4.85
C ASN A 105 -19.70 14.18 -4.96
N PHE A 106 -19.21 13.55 -3.89
CA PHE A 106 -17.94 12.83 -3.89
C PHE A 106 -18.21 11.34 -4.03
N GLU A 107 -17.60 10.75 -5.05
CA GLU A 107 -17.56 9.30 -5.20
C GLU A 107 -16.24 8.78 -4.61
N TYR A 108 -16.22 7.50 -4.25
CA TYR A 108 -15.01 6.86 -3.74
C TYR A 108 -14.37 5.99 -4.82
N ALA A 109 -13.05 5.91 -4.76
CA ALA A 109 -12.27 4.98 -5.56
C ALA A 109 -11.18 4.32 -4.71
N SER A 110 -10.70 3.18 -5.17
CA SER A 110 -9.47 2.55 -4.68
C SER A 110 -8.56 2.23 -5.86
N VAL A 111 -7.25 2.17 -5.61
CA VAL A 111 -6.27 1.74 -6.60
C VAL A 111 -5.41 0.63 -6.03
N ASP A 112 -5.43 -0.52 -6.71
CA ASP A 112 -4.56 -1.64 -6.41
C ASP A 112 -3.33 -1.55 -7.31
N ILE A 113 -2.18 -1.23 -6.73
CA ILE A 113 -0.90 -1.18 -7.44
C ILE A 113 -0.11 -2.44 -7.08
N SER A 114 0.31 -3.20 -8.08
CA SER A 114 1.07 -4.44 -7.93
C SER A 114 2.46 -4.31 -8.56
N GLY A 115 3.44 -5.01 -7.98
CA GLY A 115 4.83 -4.92 -8.40
C GLY A 115 5.73 -5.89 -7.65
N ASN A 116 7.04 -5.80 -7.92
CA ASN A 116 8.05 -6.69 -7.33
C ASN A 116 8.77 -6.07 -6.10
N GLY A 117 8.23 -4.99 -5.54
CA GLY A 117 8.84 -4.21 -4.44
C GLY A 117 9.94 -3.24 -4.88
N THR A 118 10.29 -3.19 -6.17
CA THR A 118 11.20 -2.19 -6.74
C THR A 118 10.54 -1.36 -7.83
N SER A 119 9.62 -1.99 -8.57
CA SER A 119 8.79 -1.33 -9.56
C SER A 119 7.34 -1.79 -9.47
N ALA A 120 6.42 -0.86 -9.72
CA ALA A 120 5.04 -1.12 -10.03
C ALA A 120 4.93 -1.57 -11.49
N THR A 121 4.25 -2.70 -11.73
CA THR A 121 4.09 -3.32 -13.05
C THR A 121 2.64 -3.30 -13.53
N SER A 122 1.69 -3.12 -12.62
CA SER A 122 0.28 -3.02 -12.95
C SER A 122 -0.46 -2.20 -11.91
N CYS A 123 -1.55 -1.56 -12.33
CA CYS A 123 -2.52 -0.98 -11.42
C CYS A 123 -3.94 -1.28 -11.89
N TYR A 124 -4.88 -1.29 -10.96
CA TYR A 124 -6.30 -1.43 -11.25
C TYR A 124 -7.11 -0.48 -10.36
N TRP A 125 -7.95 0.34 -10.99
CA TRP A 125 -8.81 1.31 -10.32
C TRP A 125 -10.21 0.72 -10.12
N THR A 126 -10.73 0.80 -8.90
CA THR A 126 -12.09 0.36 -8.57
C THR A 126 -12.92 1.57 -8.13
N THR A 127 -14.10 1.76 -8.73
CA THR A 127 -15.05 2.82 -8.37
C THR A 127 -16.46 2.42 -8.83
N SER A 128 -17.52 2.98 -8.21
CA SER A 128 -18.91 2.76 -8.64
C SER A 128 -19.26 3.47 -9.95
N ASN A 129 -18.47 4.46 -10.37
CA ASN A 129 -18.77 5.26 -11.54
C ASN A 129 -18.21 4.62 -12.79
N GLN A 130 -19.09 4.15 -13.68
CA GLN A 130 -18.68 3.42 -14.89
C GLN A 130 -17.77 4.26 -15.80
N ILE A 131 -18.08 5.55 -15.98
CA ILE A 131 -17.25 6.44 -16.82
C ILE A 131 -15.86 6.58 -16.20
N ALA A 132 -15.78 6.79 -14.89
CA ALA A 132 -14.51 6.88 -14.18
C ALA A 132 -13.72 5.56 -14.26
N SER A 133 -14.38 4.42 -14.08
CA SER A 133 -13.79 3.09 -14.21
C SER A 133 -13.21 2.86 -15.60
N ASP A 134 -13.96 3.20 -16.66
CA ASP A 134 -13.52 3.01 -18.05
C ASP A 134 -12.34 3.92 -18.40
N VAL A 135 -12.36 5.17 -17.93
CA VAL A 135 -11.29 6.13 -18.19
C VAL A 135 -10.02 5.77 -17.44
N LEU A 136 -10.12 5.50 -16.13
CA LEU A 136 -8.96 5.21 -15.27
C LEU A 136 -8.30 3.87 -15.57
N ASN A 137 -9.07 2.88 -16.05
CA ASN A 137 -8.55 1.58 -16.43
C ASN A 137 -8.24 1.46 -17.94
N SER A 138 -8.26 2.56 -18.68
CA SER A 138 -7.77 2.57 -20.05
C SER A 138 -6.26 2.37 -20.07
N SER A 139 -5.74 1.66 -21.08
CA SER A 139 -4.31 1.32 -21.14
C SER A 139 -3.41 2.56 -21.13
N GLU A 140 -3.81 3.61 -21.86
CA GLU A 140 -3.10 4.89 -21.91
C GLU A 140 -2.95 5.56 -20.52
N ILE A 141 -4.00 5.53 -19.70
CA ILE A 141 -3.96 6.15 -18.37
C ILE A 141 -3.19 5.28 -17.38
N ILE A 142 -3.36 3.95 -17.47
CA ILE A 142 -2.59 3.00 -16.65
C ILE A 142 -1.09 3.13 -16.91
N GLU A 143 -0.68 3.15 -18.18
CA GLU A 143 0.73 3.22 -18.56
C GLU A 143 1.40 4.50 -18.04
N GLU A 144 0.76 5.66 -18.26
CA GLU A 144 1.25 6.95 -17.76
C GLU A 144 1.30 7.00 -16.23
N PHE A 145 0.26 6.52 -15.54
CA PHE A 145 0.24 6.49 -14.08
C PHE A 145 1.34 5.59 -13.50
N LEU A 146 1.61 4.44 -14.12
CA LEU A 146 2.69 3.55 -13.68
C LEU A 146 4.07 4.18 -13.82
N ILE A 147 4.31 5.03 -14.82
CA ILE A 147 5.56 5.80 -14.93
C ILE A 147 5.73 6.71 -13.72
N ASP A 148 4.68 7.43 -13.32
CA ASP A 148 4.73 8.36 -12.19
C ASP A 148 4.78 7.68 -10.82
N VAL A 149 4.20 6.48 -10.70
CA VAL A 149 4.26 5.66 -9.48
C VAL A 149 5.63 5.04 -9.28
N ASN A 150 6.30 4.65 -10.37
CA ASN A 150 7.63 4.06 -10.29
C ASN A 150 8.67 5.08 -9.80
N PHE A 151 9.40 4.72 -8.74
CA PHE A 151 10.59 5.45 -8.38
C PHE A 151 11.61 5.21 -9.47
N GLU A 152 12.00 6.24 -10.23
CA GLU A 152 13.10 6.13 -11.17
C GLU A 152 14.24 5.39 -10.45
N THR A 153 14.56 4.19 -10.93
CA THR A 153 15.83 3.57 -10.60
C THR A 153 16.87 4.51 -11.18
N PHE A 154 17.34 5.45 -10.37
CA PHE A 154 18.55 6.21 -10.65
C PHE A 154 19.65 5.18 -10.90
N ASN A 155 19.95 4.93 -12.17
CA ASN A 155 21.16 4.27 -12.62
C ASN A 155 22.21 5.34 -12.88
#